data_AF-A0A7V4HA53-F1
#
_entry.id   AF-A0A7V4HA53-F1
#
_cell.length_a   1.000
_cell.length_b   1.000
_cell.length_c   1.000
_cell.angle_alpha   90.00
_cell.angle_beta   90.00
_cell.angle_gamma   90.00
#
_symmetry.space_group_name_H-M   'P 1'
#
loop_
_entity.id
_entity.type
_entity.pdbx_description
1 polymer ?
#
loop_
_entity_poly.entity_id
_entity_poly.type
_entity_poly.pdbx_seq_one_letter_code
_entity_poly.pdbx_strand_id
1 'polypeptide(L)'
;NYDNRPYGTANEKILKALYPPTHPYSWPVIGYMEDLSAASMEDVKNFFKTYYAPNNACLVVAGDINPGEIKPLIEKYFGPIPQGKNFDRPKPVELKLKQQERLAYEDKVQLPRIYLTWHSAPANTREDAVMDVFSSILGRGKNSRLYKSLVYDKQIAQSAFASQEGSEIAGSFQIQITAKPEKTLTEMEQNVNEILNKLFSEGVTQSEIDKSVIAREVQIINSASTALGKSISLANFYSYTGNPENINKQMELYKGITPQEVITTAKKYLNEASVVLSVVPEGKLELAAKKGE
;
A
#
# COMPACT_ATOMS: atom_id res chain seq x y z
N ASN A 1 -1.20 -2.14 16.53
CA ASN A 1 -0.55 -1.41 17.65
C ASN A 1 0.31 -0.33 17.02
N TYR A 2 -0.04 0.93 17.29
CA TYR A 2 0.60 2.12 16.72
C TYR A 2 1.58 2.72 17.73
N ASP A 3 1.08 3.18 18.89
CA ASP A 3 1.89 3.96 19.85
C ASP A 3 2.99 3.16 20.55
N ASN A 4 2.78 1.85 20.74
CA ASN A 4 3.72 1.00 21.48
C ASN A 4 4.52 0.09 20.55
N ARG A 5 4.70 0.51 19.29
CA ARG A 5 5.46 -0.20 18.27
C ARG A 5 6.53 0.74 17.68
N PRO A 6 7.79 0.29 17.56
CA PRO A 6 8.82 1.07 16.86
C PRO A 6 8.32 1.55 15.49
N TYR A 7 8.47 2.85 15.21
CA TYR A 7 8.04 3.49 13.97
C TYR A 7 6.52 3.44 13.71
N GLY A 8 5.70 3.10 14.71
CA GLY A 8 4.28 2.81 14.52
C GLY A 8 3.46 4.02 14.09
N THR A 9 3.87 5.24 14.46
CA THR A 9 3.22 6.49 14.03
C THR A 9 3.64 6.95 12.64
N ALA A 10 4.57 6.27 11.98
CA ALA A 10 5.09 6.72 10.68
C ALA A 10 3.99 6.78 9.61
N ASN A 11 3.13 5.75 9.55
CA ASN A 11 2.07 5.67 8.55
C ASN A 11 1.06 6.82 8.70
N GLU A 12 0.63 7.13 9.92
CA GLU A 12 -0.26 8.27 10.18
C GLU A 12 0.33 9.58 9.64
N LYS A 13 1.61 9.84 9.91
CA LYS A 13 2.30 11.05 9.46
C LYS A 13 2.47 11.10 7.96
N ILE A 14 2.74 9.95 7.32
CA ILE A 14 2.82 9.84 5.86
C ILE A 14 1.45 10.13 5.25
N LEU A 15 0.37 9.48 5.70
CA LEU A 15 -0.98 9.67 5.16
C LEU A 15 -1.43 11.13 5.25
N LYS A 16 -1.19 11.78 6.40
CA LYS A 16 -1.53 13.19 6.63
C LYS A 16 -0.78 14.16 5.72
N ALA A 17 0.46 13.83 5.35
CA ALA A 17 1.28 14.66 4.46
C ALA A 17 1.06 14.33 2.98
N LEU A 18 0.73 13.08 2.68
CA LEU A 18 0.54 12.59 1.31
C LEU A 18 -0.81 13.04 0.76
N TYR A 19 -1.87 12.99 1.54
CA TYR A 19 -3.22 13.29 1.08
C TYR A 19 -3.75 14.63 1.61
N PRO A 20 -4.53 15.39 0.81
CA PRO A 20 -5.26 16.55 1.32
C PRO A 20 -6.17 16.15 2.49
N PRO A 21 -6.39 17.02 3.49
CA PRO A 21 -7.24 16.71 4.64
C PRO A 21 -8.69 16.30 4.29
N THR A 22 -9.18 16.69 3.11
CA THR A 22 -10.51 16.33 2.60
C THR A 22 -10.56 14.95 1.97
N HIS A 23 -9.42 14.33 1.70
CA HIS A 23 -9.33 13.01 1.08
C HIS A 23 -9.45 11.91 2.14
N PRO A 24 -10.24 10.84 1.92
CA PRO A 24 -10.54 9.83 2.94
C PRO A 24 -9.34 8.97 3.37
N TYR A 25 -8.22 9.07 2.66
CA TYR A 25 -6.96 8.37 3.01
C TYR A 25 -5.99 9.24 3.81
N SER A 26 -6.38 10.45 4.24
CA SER A 26 -5.50 11.37 4.98
C SER A 26 -5.38 11.08 6.48
N TRP A 27 -6.04 10.03 6.98
CA TRP A 27 -6.00 9.60 8.38
C TRP A 27 -5.88 8.06 8.51
N PRO A 28 -5.35 7.56 9.64
CA PRO A 28 -5.24 6.12 9.87
C PRO A 28 -6.60 5.49 10.12
N VAL A 29 -6.74 4.20 9.82
CA VAL A 29 -8.00 3.44 10.02
C VAL A 29 -8.50 3.50 11.47
N ILE A 30 -7.60 3.56 12.45
CA ILE A 30 -7.94 3.66 13.87
C ILE A 30 -8.47 5.04 14.29
N GLY A 31 -8.33 6.06 13.42
CA GLY A 31 -8.63 7.45 13.75
C GLY A 31 -7.56 8.11 14.63
N TYR A 32 -7.84 9.34 15.07
CA TYR A 32 -7.01 10.06 16.03
C TYR A 32 -7.55 9.89 17.45
N MET A 33 -6.69 10.05 18.47
CA MET A 33 -7.08 9.84 19.87
C MET A 33 -8.15 10.85 20.31
N GLU A 34 -8.10 12.07 19.79
CA GLU A 34 -9.09 13.12 20.00
C GLU A 34 -10.46 12.70 19.46
N ASP A 35 -10.52 12.12 18.25
CA ASP A 35 -11.76 11.64 17.64
C ASP A 35 -12.34 10.47 18.42
N LEU A 36 -11.48 9.52 18.83
CA LEU A 36 -11.90 8.37 19.62
C LEU A 36 -12.45 8.77 21.00
N SER A 37 -11.87 9.80 21.61
CA SER A 37 -12.32 10.32 22.90
C SER A 37 -13.60 11.15 22.79
N ALA A 38 -13.82 11.80 21.64
CA ALA A 38 -15.03 12.59 21.37
C ALA A 38 -16.21 11.73 20.87
N ALA A 39 -15.94 10.55 20.32
CA ALA A 39 -16.96 9.68 19.74
C ALA A 39 -18.01 9.26 20.78
N SER A 40 -19.29 9.46 20.43
CA SER A 40 -20.42 9.06 21.26
C SER A 40 -20.99 7.71 20.82
N MET A 41 -21.77 7.08 21.70
CA MET A 41 -22.56 5.89 21.35
C MET A 41 -23.53 6.16 20.18
N GLU A 42 -24.01 7.39 20.05
CA GLU A 42 -24.91 7.76 18.97
C GLU A 42 -24.19 7.81 17.61
N ASP A 43 -22.93 8.25 17.57
CA ASP A 43 -22.10 8.22 16.37
C ASP A 43 -21.91 6.78 15.87
N VAL A 44 -21.61 5.85 16.78
CA VAL A 44 -21.46 4.42 16.45
C VAL A 44 -22.76 3.82 15.92
N LYS A 45 -23.90 4.12 16.56
CA LYS A 45 -25.22 3.66 16.09
C LYS A 45 -25.56 4.23 14.72
N ASN A 46 -25.24 5.50 14.48
CA ASN A 46 -25.51 6.15 13.20
C ASN A 46 -24.61 5.61 12.09
N PHE A 47 -23.33 5.35 12.38
CA PHE A 47 -22.44 4.65 11.47
C PHE A 47 -22.98 3.27 11.10
N PHE A 48 -23.41 2.46 12.08
CA PHE A 48 -24.00 1.15 11.85
C PHE A 48 -25.26 1.24 10.97
N LYS A 49 -26.24 2.09 11.35
CA LYS A 49 -27.49 2.25 10.58
C LYS A 49 -27.24 2.73 9.14
N THR A 50 -26.17 3.48 8.90
CA THR A 50 -25.84 4.03 7.58
C THR A 50 -25.14 3.02 6.70
N TYR A 51 -24.12 2.33 7.23
CA TYR A 51 -23.21 1.52 6.40
C TYR A 51 -23.43 0.01 6.50
N TYR A 52 -24.09 -0.50 7.54
CA TYR A 52 -24.34 -1.94 7.75
C TYR A 52 -25.74 -2.31 7.27
N ALA A 53 -25.88 -2.48 5.96
CA ALA A 53 -27.14 -2.87 5.34
C ALA A 53 -26.93 -3.85 4.17
N PRO A 54 -27.94 -4.67 3.80
CA PRO A 54 -27.80 -5.68 2.75
C PRO A 54 -27.38 -5.15 1.38
N ASN A 55 -27.82 -3.94 1.00
CA ASN A 55 -27.41 -3.27 -0.24
C ASN A 55 -25.96 -2.76 -0.23
N ASN A 56 -25.25 -2.87 0.90
CA ASN A 56 -23.84 -2.53 1.05
C ASN A 56 -23.02 -3.70 1.66
N ALA A 57 -23.52 -4.93 1.53
CA ALA A 57 -22.87 -6.11 2.08
C ALA A 57 -22.69 -7.20 1.02
N CYS A 58 -21.64 -8.01 1.17
CA CYS A 58 -21.41 -9.22 0.40
C CYS A 58 -21.23 -10.39 1.36
N LEU A 59 -22.05 -11.43 1.22
CA LEU A 59 -21.89 -12.68 1.94
C LEU A 59 -21.24 -13.71 1.02
N VAL A 60 -20.06 -14.19 1.40
CA VAL A 60 -19.37 -15.29 0.71
C VAL A 60 -19.39 -16.52 1.60
N VAL A 61 -19.83 -17.64 1.04
CA VAL A 61 -19.82 -18.94 1.71
C VAL A 61 -18.94 -19.87 0.88
N ALA A 62 -17.84 -20.36 1.47
CA ALA A 62 -16.94 -21.29 0.80
C ALA A 62 -16.54 -22.43 1.75
N GLY A 63 -16.52 -23.65 1.23
CA GLY A 63 -16.21 -24.86 1.97
C GLY A 63 -16.91 -26.07 1.36
N ASP A 64 -17.07 -27.11 2.17
CA ASP A 64 -17.94 -28.24 1.84
C ASP A 64 -19.39 -27.83 2.06
N ILE A 65 -20.06 -27.41 0.99
CA ILE A 65 -21.40 -26.80 1.06
C ILE A 65 -22.31 -27.32 -0.04
N ASN A 66 -23.60 -27.45 0.30
CA ASN A 66 -24.66 -27.68 -0.65
C ASN A 66 -25.44 -26.36 -0.92
N PRO A 67 -25.33 -25.77 -2.12
CA PRO A 67 -26.06 -24.54 -2.45
C PRO A 67 -27.58 -24.65 -2.32
N GLY A 68 -28.15 -25.86 -2.49
CA GLY A 68 -29.59 -26.11 -2.33
C GLY A 68 -30.06 -25.99 -0.88
N GLU A 69 -29.18 -26.27 0.09
CA GLU A 69 -29.48 -26.13 1.52
C GLU A 69 -29.16 -24.74 2.04
N ILE A 70 -28.05 -24.14 1.57
CA ILE A 70 -27.56 -22.87 2.09
C ILE A 70 -28.38 -21.67 1.61
N LYS A 71 -28.80 -21.64 0.34
CA LYS A 71 -29.57 -20.49 -0.19
C LYS A 71 -30.86 -20.23 0.60
N PRO A 72 -31.69 -21.25 0.93
CA PRO A 72 -32.85 -21.07 1.80
C PRO A 72 -32.50 -20.53 3.20
N LEU A 73 -31.38 -20.94 3.78
CA LEU A 73 -30.93 -20.42 5.09
C LEU A 73 -30.50 -18.95 4.99
N ILE A 74 -29.77 -18.58 3.94
CA ILE A 74 -29.39 -17.19 3.70
C ILE A 74 -30.64 -16.32 3.55
N GLU A 75 -31.60 -16.76 2.73
CA GLU A 75 -32.87 -16.06 2.56
C GLU A 75 -33.63 -15.94 3.88
N LYS A 76 -33.73 -17.02 4.66
CA LYS A 76 -34.40 -17.03 5.97
C LYS A 76 -33.79 -16.04 6.97
N TYR A 77 -32.46 -15.98 7.06
CA TYR A 77 -31.77 -15.21 8.10
C TYR A 77 -31.43 -13.77 7.69
N PHE A 78 -31.14 -13.52 6.41
CA PHE A 78 -30.71 -12.22 5.91
C PHE A 78 -31.75 -11.54 5.02
N GLY A 79 -32.63 -12.28 4.35
CA GLY A 79 -33.68 -11.74 3.47
C GLY A 79 -34.65 -10.76 4.16
N PRO A 80 -35.08 -11.00 5.42
CA PRO A 80 -35.94 -10.06 6.14
C PRO A 80 -35.27 -8.73 6.53
N ILE A 81 -33.94 -8.60 6.40
CA ILE A 81 -33.23 -7.38 6.78
C ILE A 81 -33.57 -6.30 5.74
N PRO A 82 -34.11 -5.14 6.15
CA PRO A 82 -34.49 -4.10 5.21
C PRO A 82 -33.25 -3.48 4.54
N GLN A 83 -33.45 -2.98 3.33
CA GLN A 83 -32.45 -2.19 2.63
C GLN A 83 -32.09 -0.93 3.44
N GLY A 84 -30.80 -0.59 3.49
CA GLY A 84 -30.30 0.64 4.08
C GLY A 84 -30.37 1.82 3.12
N LYS A 85 -29.99 3.00 3.62
CA LYS A 85 -29.89 4.20 2.77
C LYS A 85 -28.75 4.03 1.75
N ASN A 86 -28.97 4.55 0.55
CA ASN A 86 -27.88 4.73 -0.40
C ASN A 86 -26.98 5.88 0.09
N PHE A 87 -25.70 5.81 -0.26
CA PHE A 87 -24.73 6.84 0.04
C PHE A 87 -23.76 6.96 -1.13
N ASP A 88 -23.20 8.17 -1.30
CA ASP A 88 -22.22 8.43 -2.34
C ASP A 88 -20.86 7.84 -1.96
N ARG A 89 -20.23 7.17 -2.93
CA ARG A 89 -18.86 6.70 -2.78
C ARG A 89 -17.89 7.77 -3.27
N PRO A 90 -16.78 8.02 -2.56
CA PRO A 90 -15.70 8.86 -3.06
C PRO A 90 -15.25 8.36 -4.44
N LYS A 91 -14.91 9.29 -5.33
CA LYS A 91 -14.39 8.98 -6.66
C LYS A 91 -12.87 9.20 -6.69
N PRO A 92 -12.14 8.48 -7.55
CA PRO A 92 -10.75 8.81 -7.83
C PRO A 92 -10.60 10.28 -8.21
N VAL A 93 -9.60 10.93 -7.62
CA VAL A 93 -9.20 12.29 -7.96
C VAL A 93 -7.72 12.28 -8.31
N GLU A 94 -7.30 13.19 -9.18
CA GLU A 94 -5.88 13.36 -9.46
C GLU A 94 -5.19 13.96 -8.23
N LEU A 95 -4.15 13.28 -7.76
CA LEU A 95 -3.41 13.66 -6.56
C LEU A 95 -1.97 13.96 -6.94
N LYS A 96 -1.52 15.17 -6.60
CA LYS A 96 -0.13 15.61 -6.72
C LYS A 96 0.23 16.49 -5.53
N LEU A 97 1.42 16.28 -4.99
CA LEU A 97 2.00 17.21 -4.04
C LEU A 97 2.53 18.44 -4.79
N LYS A 98 2.35 19.63 -4.22
CA LYS A 98 2.84 20.88 -4.81
C LYS A 98 4.37 20.97 -4.79
N GLN A 99 4.99 20.34 -3.80
CA GLN A 99 6.43 20.29 -3.57
C GLN A 99 6.74 19.06 -2.72
N GLN A 100 8.03 18.72 -2.63
CA GLN A 100 8.47 17.64 -1.75
C GLN A 100 8.22 18.03 -0.28
N GLU A 101 7.47 17.19 0.44
CA GLU A 101 7.17 17.39 1.85
C GLU A 101 8.19 16.63 2.70
N ARG A 102 8.91 17.32 3.58
CA ARG A 102 9.97 16.73 4.41
C ARG A 102 9.59 16.81 5.88
N LEU A 103 9.55 15.67 6.54
CA LEU A 103 9.22 15.54 7.93
C LEU A 103 10.32 14.79 8.68
N ALA A 104 10.62 15.22 9.91
CA ALA A 104 11.58 14.55 10.78
C ALA A 104 11.02 14.49 12.20
N TYR A 105 11.08 13.31 12.82
CA TYR A 105 10.64 13.10 14.19
C TYR A 105 11.58 12.15 14.93
N GLU A 106 11.67 12.39 16.23
CA GLU A 106 12.31 11.48 17.15
C GLU A 106 11.31 10.44 17.66
N ASP A 107 11.77 9.22 17.85
CA ASP A 107 10.99 8.10 18.39
C ASP A 107 11.89 7.24 19.29
N LYS A 108 11.28 6.41 20.15
CA LYS A 108 11.95 5.47 21.04
C LYS A 108 12.45 4.25 20.27
N VAL A 109 13.35 4.49 19.34
CA VAL A 109 13.93 3.50 18.42
C VAL A 109 15.45 3.54 18.45
N GLN A 110 16.09 2.42 18.12
CA GLN A 110 17.56 2.32 18.11
C GLN A 110 18.17 2.69 16.76
N LEU A 111 17.42 2.52 15.67
CA LEU A 111 17.92 2.72 14.31
C LEU A 111 17.13 3.84 13.63
N PRO A 112 17.78 4.74 12.88
CA PRO A 112 17.07 5.70 12.05
C PRO A 112 16.43 5.00 10.84
N ARG A 113 15.25 5.47 10.44
CA ARG A 113 14.49 4.95 9.29
C ARG A 113 13.96 6.08 8.43
N ILE A 114 14.11 5.94 7.13
CA ILE A 114 13.55 6.84 6.12
C ILE A 114 12.43 6.15 5.35
N TYR A 115 11.40 6.92 5.03
CA TYR A 115 10.31 6.58 4.14
C TYR A 115 10.25 7.61 3.02
N LEU A 116 10.28 7.15 1.76
CA LEU A 116 10.06 7.97 0.58
C LEU A 116 8.75 7.50 -0.05
N THR A 117 7.73 8.35 -0.06
CA THR A 117 6.37 7.94 -0.47
C THR A 117 5.83 8.89 -1.54
N TRP A 118 5.38 8.31 -2.65
CA TRP A 118 4.75 9.01 -3.77
C TRP A 118 3.29 8.57 -3.90
N HIS A 119 2.45 9.42 -4.49
CA HIS A 119 1.19 8.94 -5.06
C HIS A 119 1.47 7.93 -6.18
N SER A 120 0.59 6.95 -6.32
CA SER A 120 0.68 5.88 -7.31
C SER A 120 -0.71 5.48 -7.84
N ALA A 121 -0.73 4.49 -8.73
CA ALA A 121 -1.93 3.97 -9.37
C ALA A 121 -2.92 3.33 -8.36
N PRO A 122 -4.24 3.52 -8.55
CA PRO A 122 -5.27 2.78 -7.80
C PRO A 122 -5.21 1.27 -8.05
N ALA A 123 -5.71 0.49 -7.08
CA ALA A 123 -5.74 -0.97 -7.15
C ALA A 123 -6.46 -1.50 -8.40
N ASN A 124 -6.06 -2.68 -8.85
CA ASN A 124 -6.71 -3.41 -9.97
C ASN A 124 -6.65 -2.67 -11.32
N THR A 125 -5.69 -1.77 -11.48
CA THR A 125 -5.41 -1.10 -12.76
C THR A 125 -4.16 -1.68 -13.42
N ARG A 126 -3.97 -1.44 -14.72
CA ARG A 126 -2.74 -1.84 -15.43
C ARG A 126 -1.51 -1.17 -14.82
N GLU A 127 -1.61 0.12 -14.50
CA GLU A 127 -0.50 0.87 -13.89
C GLU A 127 -0.15 0.34 -12.50
N ASP A 128 -1.12 -0.12 -11.70
CA ASP A 128 -0.87 -0.79 -10.41
C ASP A 128 -0.08 -2.08 -10.57
N ALA A 129 -0.44 -2.95 -11.53
CA ALA A 129 0.31 -4.16 -11.83
C ALA A 129 1.74 -3.86 -12.31
N VAL A 130 1.92 -2.82 -13.13
CA VAL A 130 3.25 -2.38 -13.59
C VAL A 130 4.09 -1.83 -12.43
N MET A 131 3.49 -1.05 -11.53
CA MET A 131 4.16 -0.53 -10.33
C MET A 131 4.47 -1.62 -9.31
N ASP A 132 3.64 -2.66 -9.19
CA ASP A 132 3.92 -3.85 -8.38
C ASP A 132 5.16 -4.60 -8.91
N VAL A 133 5.25 -4.83 -10.23
CA VAL A 133 6.46 -5.38 -10.87
C VAL A 133 7.68 -4.51 -10.61
N PHE A 134 7.56 -3.18 -10.77
CA PHE A 134 8.65 -2.26 -10.48
C PHE A 134 9.10 -2.34 -9.01
N SER A 135 8.17 -2.35 -8.06
CA SER A 135 8.45 -2.47 -6.63
C SER A 135 9.19 -3.78 -6.31
N SER A 136 8.81 -4.87 -6.98
CA SER A 136 9.43 -6.18 -6.82
C SER A 136 10.90 -6.16 -7.24
N ILE A 137 11.21 -5.59 -8.41
CA ILE A 137 12.58 -5.47 -8.93
C ILE A 137 13.41 -4.54 -8.05
N LEU A 138 12.82 -3.43 -7.60
CA LEU A 138 13.51 -2.42 -6.81
C LEU A 138 13.83 -2.92 -5.40
N GLY A 139 12.87 -3.56 -4.71
CA GLY A 139 12.95 -3.78 -3.26
C GLY A 139 12.50 -5.13 -2.72
N ARG A 140 12.03 -6.09 -3.54
CA ARG A 140 11.56 -7.39 -3.02
C ARG A 140 12.65 -8.46 -3.05
N GLY A 141 12.97 -9.00 -1.87
CA GLY A 141 13.93 -10.09 -1.71
C GLY A 141 15.40 -9.69 -1.84
N LYS A 142 16.29 -10.68 -1.65
CA LYS A 142 17.75 -10.45 -1.56
C LYS A 142 18.42 -10.07 -2.88
N ASN A 143 17.75 -10.31 -4.01
CA ASN A 143 18.26 -9.98 -5.34
C ASN A 143 17.78 -8.59 -5.83
N SER A 144 16.99 -7.87 -5.02
CA SER A 144 16.49 -6.55 -5.36
C SER A 144 17.62 -5.50 -5.38
N ARG A 145 17.41 -4.42 -6.13
CA ARG A 145 18.42 -3.35 -6.28
C ARG A 145 18.75 -2.68 -4.95
N LEU A 146 17.73 -2.36 -4.16
CA LEU A 146 17.88 -1.76 -2.84
C LEU A 146 18.62 -2.67 -1.87
N TYR A 147 18.23 -3.95 -1.77
CA TYR A 147 18.90 -4.89 -0.87
C TYR A 147 20.35 -5.09 -1.27
N LYS A 148 20.62 -5.38 -2.55
CA LYS A 148 21.97 -5.64 -3.05
C LYS A 148 22.88 -4.44 -2.76
N SER A 149 22.46 -3.22 -3.10
CA SER A 149 23.28 -2.04 -2.91
C SER A 149 23.44 -1.64 -1.45
N LEU A 150 22.35 -1.47 -0.70
CA LEU A 150 22.39 -0.84 0.62
C LEU A 150 22.72 -1.82 1.75
N VAL A 151 22.26 -3.06 1.63
CA VAL A 151 22.39 -4.08 2.69
C VAL A 151 23.60 -4.97 2.46
N TYR A 152 23.81 -5.45 1.23
CA TYR A 152 24.87 -6.41 0.92
C TYR A 152 26.19 -5.74 0.54
N ASP A 153 26.21 -4.87 -0.47
CA ASP A 153 27.43 -4.26 -1.01
C ASP A 153 27.97 -3.14 -0.11
N LYS A 154 27.18 -2.07 0.12
CA LYS A 154 27.58 -0.90 0.91
C LYS A 154 27.49 -1.16 2.42
N GLN A 155 26.65 -2.12 2.82
CA GLN A 155 26.42 -2.49 4.22
C GLN A 155 26.04 -1.31 5.14
N ILE A 156 25.31 -0.32 4.61
CA ILE A 156 24.88 0.89 5.32
C ILE A 156 23.43 0.82 5.83
N ALA A 157 22.64 -0.13 5.34
CA ALA A 157 21.27 -0.37 5.79
C ALA A 157 21.12 -1.75 6.46
N GLN A 158 20.29 -1.82 7.49
CA GLN A 158 19.83 -3.07 8.08
C GLN A 158 18.78 -3.75 7.19
N SER A 159 17.95 -2.94 6.52
CA SER A 159 16.90 -3.41 5.63
C SER A 159 16.50 -2.32 4.64
N ALA A 160 16.16 -2.70 3.42
CA ALA A 160 15.63 -1.78 2.41
C ALA A 160 14.59 -2.51 1.55
N PHE A 161 13.40 -1.91 1.39
CA PHE A 161 12.29 -2.48 0.64
C PHE A 161 11.55 -1.40 -0.14
N ALA A 162 10.79 -1.83 -1.15
CA ALA A 162 9.85 -1.00 -1.89
C ALA A 162 8.51 -1.72 -1.99
N SER A 163 7.41 -0.97 -1.94
CA SER A 163 6.05 -1.49 -2.09
C SER A 163 5.23 -0.59 -3.01
N GLN A 164 4.37 -1.23 -3.79
CA GLN A 164 3.22 -0.61 -4.44
C GLN A 164 1.98 -0.95 -3.61
N GLU A 165 1.20 0.06 -3.25
CA GLU A 165 -0.01 -0.07 -2.44
C GLU A 165 -1.16 0.64 -3.15
N GLY A 166 -1.81 -0.08 -4.07
CA GLY A 166 -3.05 0.35 -4.69
C GLY A 166 -4.22 0.27 -3.70
N SER A 167 -5.06 1.30 -3.68
CA SER A 167 -6.37 1.30 -3.00
C SER A 167 -7.46 1.75 -3.98
N GLU A 168 -8.74 1.75 -3.54
CA GLU A 168 -9.90 1.93 -4.44
C GLU A 168 -9.84 3.21 -5.29
N ILE A 169 -9.52 4.35 -4.69
CA ILE A 169 -9.56 5.66 -5.36
C ILE A 169 -8.19 6.31 -5.60
N ALA A 170 -7.11 5.72 -5.07
CA ALA A 170 -5.74 6.20 -5.17
C ALA A 170 -4.78 5.07 -4.75
N GLY A 171 -3.50 5.18 -5.08
CA GLY A 171 -2.46 4.34 -4.49
C GLY A 171 -1.26 5.13 -4.00
N SER A 172 -0.31 4.42 -3.41
CA SER A 172 0.99 4.97 -3.03
C SER A 172 2.12 4.00 -3.38
N PHE A 173 3.27 4.56 -3.75
CA PHE A 173 4.52 3.80 -3.88
C PHE A 173 5.45 4.24 -2.76
N GLN A 174 6.01 3.29 -2.03
CA GLN A 174 6.86 3.60 -0.87
C GLN A 174 8.20 2.86 -0.95
N ILE A 175 9.28 3.58 -0.64
CA ILE A 175 10.58 3.00 -0.32
C ILE A 175 10.82 3.18 1.18
N GLN A 176 11.14 2.10 1.88
CA GLN A 176 11.44 2.11 3.31
C GLN A 176 12.84 1.56 3.57
N ILE A 177 13.68 2.31 4.28
CA ILE A 177 15.05 1.91 4.61
C ILE A 177 15.30 2.12 6.10
N THR A 178 15.69 1.05 6.79
CA THR A 178 16.23 1.14 8.15
C THR A 178 17.74 1.18 8.03
N ALA A 179 18.34 2.32 8.38
CA ALA A 179 19.78 2.51 8.31
C ALA A 179 20.48 1.78 9.48
N LYS A 180 21.78 1.48 9.31
CA LYS A 180 22.62 1.01 10.42
C LYS A 180 22.89 2.17 11.40
N PRO A 181 23.36 1.86 12.63
CA PRO A 181 23.73 2.91 13.59
C PRO A 181 24.65 3.95 12.97
N GLU A 182 24.46 5.22 13.38
CA GLU A 182 25.30 6.37 12.99
C GLU A 182 25.25 6.78 11.50
N LYS A 183 24.54 6.02 10.65
CA LYS A 183 24.32 6.39 9.24
C LYS A 183 23.21 7.42 9.13
N THR A 184 23.44 8.44 8.31
CA THR A 184 22.46 9.52 8.11
C THR A 184 21.39 9.10 7.11
N LEU A 185 20.18 9.62 7.27
CA LEU A 185 19.09 9.38 6.33
C LEU A 185 19.25 10.22 5.05
N THR A 186 20.04 11.30 5.08
CA THR A 186 20.49 12.01 3.86
C THR A 186 21.32 11.07 2.97
N GLU A 187 22.27 10.33 3.56
CA GLU A 187 23.04 9.31 2.84
C GLU A 187 22.10 8.26 2.23
N MET A 188 21.09 7.78 2.98
CA MET A 188 20.12 6.81 2.46
C MET A 188 19.34 7.37 1.25
N GLU A 189 18.84 8.60 1.34
CA GLU A 189 18.10 9.25 0.26
C GLU A 189 18.95 9.42 -1.00
N GLN A 190 20.20 9.88 -0.86
CA GLN A 190 21.15 10.02 -1.97
C GLN A 190 21.40 8.66 -2.66
N ASN A 191 21.61 7.61 -1.87
CA ASN A 191 21.82 6.28 -2.42
C ASN A 191 20.57 5.73 -3.13
N VAL A 192 19.36 6.03 -2.64
CA VAL A 192 18.13 5.69 -3.36
C VAL A 192 18.06 6.42 -4.69
N ASN A 193 18.36 7.71 -4.71
CA ASN A 193 18.34 8.49 -5.94
C ASN A 193 19.36 7.96 -6.96
N GLU A 194 20.57 7.58 -6.54
CA GLU A 194 21.54 6.90 -7.40
C GLU A 194 20.97 5.61 -8.01
N ILE A 195 20.35 4.76 -7.18
CA ILE A 195 19.76 3.48 -7.61
C ILE A 195 18.62 3.72 -8.60
N LEU A 196 17.72 4.66 -8.31
CA LEU A 196 16.60 5.01 -9.19
C LEU A 196 17.10 5.58 -10.51
N ASN A 197 18.07 6.51 -10.49
CA ASN A 197 18.65 7.11 -11.68
C ASN A 197 19.30 6.04 -12.57
N LYS A 198 20.07 5.11 -11.98
CA LYS A 198 20.67 3.99 -12.70
C LYS A 198 19.60 3.07 -13.31
N LEU A 199 18.56 2.74 -12.55
CA LEU A 199 17.48 1.89 -13.02
C LEU A 199 16.70 2.58 -14.17
N PHE A 200 16.51 3.89 -14.08
CA PHE A 200 15.85 4.71 -15.10
C PHE A 200 16.66 4.93 -16.37
N SER A 201 17.99 4.81 -16.31
CA SER A 201 18.89 4.94 -17.47
C SER A 201 19.20 3.58 -18.11
N GLU A 202 19.50 2.56 -17.31
CA GLU A 202 19.86 1.21 -17.78
C GLU A 202 18.62 0.35 -18.07
N GLY A 203 17.49 0.68 -17.46
CA GLY A 203 16.24 -0.06 -17.59
C GLY A 203 16.16 -1.29 -16.69
N VAL A 204 15.16 -2.13 -16.97
CA VAL A 204 14.99 -3.46 -16.37
C VAL A 204 15.03 -4.51 -17.48
N THR A 205 15.33 -5.75 -17.13
CA THR A 205 15.33 -6.86 -18.09
C THR A 205 13.98 -7.59 -18.11
N GLN A 206 13.65 -8.24 -19.21
CA GLN A 206 12.46 -9.09 -19.28
C GLN A 206 12.50 -10.22 -18.24
N SER A 207 13.68 -10.79 -17.98
CA SER A 207 13.83 -11.85 -16.97
C SER A 207 13.46 -11.39 -15.55
N GLU A 208 13.71 -10.12 -15.21
CA GLU A 208 13.34 -9.55 -13.91
C GLU A 208 11.83 -9.32 -13.79
N ILE A 209 11.20 -8.92 -14.89
CA ILE A 209 9.75 -8.81 -15.00
C ILE A 209 9.13 -10.19 -14.84
N ASP A 210 9.58 -11.18 -15.62
CA ASP A 210 9.05 -12.54 -15.61
C ASP A 210 9.14 -13.15 -14.21
N LYS A 211 10.28 -12.98 -13.51
CA LYS A 211 10.43 -13.43 -12.12
C LYS A 211 9.42 -12.77 -11.18
N SER A 212 9.16 -11.48 -11.36
CA SER A 212 8.19 -10.74 -10.53
C SER A 212 6.76 -11.20 -10.81
N VAL A 213 6.42 -11.43 -12.09
CA VAL A 213 5.11 -11.97 -12.52
C VAL A 213 4.89 -13.38 -11.97
N ILE A 214 5.90 -14.26 -12.06
CA ILE A 214 5.84 -15.61 -11.48
C ILE A 214 5.64 -15.55 -9.96
N ALA A 215 6.37 -14.68 -9.26
CA ALA A 215 6.20 -14.52 -7.82
C ALA A 215 4.79 -14.06 -7.44
N ARG A 216 4.19 -13.18 -8.25
CA ARG A 216 2.81 -12.74 -8.08
C ARG A 216 1.81 -13.87 -8.32
N GLU A 217 2.00 -14.65 -9.38
CA GLU A 217 1.16 -15.82 -9.69
C GLU A 217 1.18 -16.84 -8.55
N VAL A 218 2.38 -17.15 -8.02
CA VAL A 218 2.54 -18.05 -6.87
C VAL A 218 1.80 -17.51 -5.63
N GLN A 219 1.86 -16.20 -5.38
CA GLN A 219 1.15 -15.58 -4.26
C GLN A 219 -0.37 -15.72 -4.40
N ILE A 220 -0.89 -15.59 -5.62
CA ILE A 220 -2.31 -15.76 -5.94
C ILE A 220 -2.74 -17.21 -5.71
N ILE A 221 -1.99 -18.17 -6.26
CA ILE A 221 -2.27 -19.61 -6.10
C ILE A 221 -2.25 -20.01 -4.63
N ASN A 222 -1.24 -19.56 -3.88
CA ASN A 222 -1.13 -19.85 -2.45
C ASN A 222 -2.31 -19.27 -1.67
N SER A 223 -2.77 -18.06 -2.01
CA SER A 223 -3.95 -17.46 -1.39
C SER A 223 -5.21 -18.28 -1.69
N ALA A 224 -5.35 -18.76 -2.92
CA ALA A 224 -6.47 -19.60 -3.35
C ALA A 224 -6.41 -21.06 -2.82
N SER A 225 -5.35 -21.46 -2.12
CA SER A 225 -5.22 -22.83 -1.58
C SER A 225 -6.13 -23.12 -0.38
N THR A 226 -6.69 -22.08 0.26
CA THR A 226 -7.53 -22.20 1.46
C THR A 226 -8.96 -21.71 1.20
N ALA A 227 -9.95 -22.27 1.91
CA ALA A 227 -11.34 -21.80 1.83
C ALA A 227 -11.47 -20.33 2.24
N LEU A 228 -10.74 -19.92 3.28
CA LEU A 228 -10.71 -18.52 3.74
C LEU A 228 -10.11 -17.60 2.67
N GLY A 229 -8.97 -17.96 2.08
CA GLY A 229 -8.33 -17.15 1.05
C GLY A 229 -9.19 -17.01 -0.20
N LYS A 230 -9.83 -18.09 -0.67
CA LYS A 230 -10.84 -18.03 -1.75
C LYS A 230 -11.99 -17.09 -1.40
N SER A 231 -12.52 -17.18 -0.18
CA SER A 231 -13.64 -16.35 0.28
C SER A 231 -13.29 -14.87 0.31
N ILE A 232 -12.14 -14.53 0.88
CA ILE A 232 -11.63 -13.15 0.95
C ILE A 232 -11.41 -12.60 -0.45
N SER A 233 -10.80 -13.37 -1.36
CA SER A 233 -10.58 -12.91 -2.73
C SER A 233 -11.89 -12.65 -3.48
N LEU A 234 -12.86 -13.56 -3.39
CA LEU A 234 -14.19 -13.38 -4.00
C LEU A 234 -14.90 -12.13 -3.44
N ALA A 235 -14.88 -11.96 -2.11
CA ALA A 235 -15.48 -10.80 -1.46
C ALA A 235 -14.81 -9.49 -1.88
N ASN A 236 -13.48 -9.46 -1.97
CA ASN A 236 -12.72 -8.28 -2.39
C ASN A 236 -13.05 -7.89 -3.84
N PHE A 237 -12.99 -8.84 -4.79
CA PHE A 237 -13.30 -8.54 -6.19
C PHE A 237 -14.75 -8.11 -6.37
N TYR A 238 -15.70 -8.75 -5.69
CA TYR A 238 -17.09 -8.27 -5.72
C TYR A 238 -17.23 -6.87 -5.13
N SER A 239 -16.60 -6.60 -3.99
CA SER A 239 -16.71 -5.31 -3.29
C SER A 239 -16.14 -4.15 -4.10
N TYR A 240 -15.03 -4.37 -4.82
CA TYR A 240 -14.36 -3.30 -5.57
C TYR A 240 -14.77 -3.22 -7.05
N THR A 241 -15.19 -4.33 -7.66
CA THR A 241 -15.47 -4.36 -9.11
C THR A 241 -16.89 -4.79 -9.45
N GLY A 242 -17.72 -5.12 -8.45
CA GLY A 242 -19.09 -5.62 -8.64
C GLY A 242 -19.18 -7.01 -9.28
N ASN A 243 -18.05 -7.69 -9.51
CA ASN A 243 -18.01 -8.97 -10.21
C ASN A 243 -16.94 -9.89 -9.60
N PRO A 244 -17.34 -10.99 -8.93
CA PRO A 244 -16.39 -11.88 -8.26
C PRO A 244 -15.53 -12.66 -9.27
N GLU A 245 -15.99 -12.83 -10.52
CA GLU A 245 -15.26 -13.54 -11.57
C GLU A 245 -13.97 -12.82 -12.00
N ASN A 246 -13.82 -11.53 -11.65
CA ASN A 246 -12.57 -10.80 -11.91
C ASN A 246 -11.38 -11.39 -11.14
N ILE A 247 -11.61 -12.23 -10.12
CA ILE A 247 -10.56 -13.04 -9.50
C ILE A 247 -9.78 -13.88 -10.53
N ASN A 248 -10.46 -14.36 -11.59
CA ASN A 248 -9.86 -15.19 -12.63
C ASN A 248 -9.08 -14.36 -13.67
N LYS A 249 -9.23 -13.02 -13.64
CA LYS A 249 -8.66 -12.10 -14.63
C LYS A 249 -7.51 -11.25 -14.09
N GLN A 250 -7.19 -11.36 -12.81
CA GLN A 250 -6.14 -10.56 -12.19
C GLN A 250 -4.77 -10.65 -12.90
N MET A 251 -4.43 -11.82 -13.45
CA MET A 251 -3.17 -12.01 -14.19
C MET A 251 -3.18 -11.39 -15.59
N GLU A 252 -4.35 -11.01 -16.14
CA GLU A 252 -4.42 -10.28 -17.40
C GLU A 252 -3.73 -8.90 -17.29
N LEU A 253 -3.78 -8.28 -16.11
CA LEU A 253 -3.09 -7.01 -15.83
C LEU A 253 -1.57 -7.13 -15.90
N TYR A 254 -1.01 -8.33 -15.70
CA TYR A 254 0.43 -8.58 -15.74
C TYR A 254 0.92 -9.07 -17.10
N LYS A 255 0.01 -9.54 -17.96
CA LYS A 255 0.35 -10.15 -19.24
C LYS A 255 1.02 -9.13 -20.16
N GLY A 256 2.17 -9.49 -20.73
CA GLY A 256 2.87 -8.68 -21.71
C GLY A 256 3.42 -7.36 -21.17
N ILE A 257 3.63 -7.23 -19.86
CA ILE A 257 4.38 -6.09 -19.30
C ILE A 257 5.78 -6.08 -19.92
N THR A 258 6.18 -4.93 -20.45
CA THR A 258 7.48 -4.74 -21.11
C THR A 258 8.43 -3.89 -20.26
N PRO A 259 9.76 -4.01 -20.45
CA PRO A 259 10.74 -3.12 -19.81
C PRO A 259 10.45 -1.63 -19.99
N GLN A 260 10.05 -1.23 -21.20
CA GLN A 260 9.75 0.17 -21.49
C GLN A 260 8.53 0.66 -20.70
N GLU A 261 7.48 -0.16 -20.61
CA GLU A 261 6.27 0.15 -19.84
C GLU A 261 6.60 0.32 -18.34
N VAL A 262 7.41 -0.58 -17.78
CA VAL A 262 7.86 -0.51 -16.39
C VAL A 262 8.59 0.80 -16.10
N ILE A 263 9.59 1.15 -16.92
CA ILE A 263 10.37 2.37 -16.71
C ILE A 263 9.52 3.63 -16.93
N THR A 264 8.67 3.63 -17.95
CA THR A 264 7.83 4.79 -18.26
C THR A 264 6.81 5.05 -17.16
N THR A 265 6.14 4.00 -16.67
CA THR A 265 5.16 4.10 -15.58
C THR A 265 5.82 4.47 -14.27
N ALA A 266 6.98 3.90 -13.94
CA ALA A 266 7.72 4.27 -12.74
C ALA A 266 8.16 5.74 -12.76
N LYS A 267 8.68 6.24 -13.90
CA LYS A 267 9.03 7.66 -14.05
C LYS A 267 7.82 8.58 -13.91
N LYS A 268 6.64 8.18 -14.43
CA LYS A 268 5.39 8.94 -14.29
C LYS A 268 5.08 9.27 -12.83
N TYR A 269 5.30 8.33 -11.91
CA TYR A 269 4.99 8.51 -10.49
C TYR A 269 6.17 9.01 -9.66
N LEU A 270 7.37 8.47 -9.86
CA LEU A 270 8.52 8.74 -8.98
C LEU A 270 9.26 10.05 -9.32
N ASN A 271 8.99 10.66 -10.47
CA ASN A 271 9.48 12.02 -10.78
C ASN A 271 8.60 13.12 -10.17
N GLU A 272 7.42 12.79 -9.64
CA GLU A 272 6.57 13.73 -8.92
C GLU A 272 7.12 13.98 -7.51
N ALA A 273 6.62 15.03 -6.86
CA ALA A 273 6.97 15.33 -5.48
C ALA A 273 6.54 14.19 -4.53
N SER A 274 7.39 13.90 -3.54
CA SER A 274 7.18 12.86 -2.53
C SER A 274 7.09 13.41 -1.12
N VAL A 275 6.57 12.58 -0.22
CA VAL A 275 6.79 12.72 1.22
C VAL A 275 8.09 12.02 1.58
N VAL A 276 8.99 12.73 2.25
CA VAL A 276 10.19 12.19 2.90
C VAL A 276 9.98 12.25 4.40
N LEU A 277 9.77 11.11 5.03
CA LEU A 277 9.67 11.00 6.47
C LEU A 277 10.95 10.38 7.05
N SER A 278 11.60 11.11 7.93
CA SER A 278 12.69 10.63 8.78
C SER A 278 12.17 10.32 10.18
N VAL A 279 12.40 9.10 10.65
CA VAL A 279 12.22 8.72 12.05
C VAL A 279 13.59 8.37 12.62
N VAL A 280 14.03 9.08 13.65
CA VAL A 280 15.36 8.92 14.25
C VAL A 280 15.24 8.61 15.75
N PRO A 281 16.28 8.05 16.40
CA PRO A 281 16.30 7.92 17.85
C PRO A 281 16.13 9.27 18.57
N GLU A 282 15.64 9.24 19.81
CA GLU A 282 15.61 10.43 20.69
C GLU A 282 17.00 11.06 20.84
N GLY A 283 17.08 12.39 20.68
CA GLY A 283 18.32 13.16 20.72
C GLY A 283 19.20 13.02 19.47
N LYS A 284 18.66 12.51 18.35
CA LYS A 284 19.42 12.20 17.11
C LYS A 284 18.86 12.86 15.83
N LEU A 285 18.20 14.02 15.94
CA LEU A 285 17.69 14.78 14.79
C LEU A 285 18.74 15.11 13.73
N GLU A 286 20.04 15.15 14.07
CA GLU A 286 21.12 15.33 13.11
C GLU A 286 21.22 14.21 12.06
N LEU A 287 20.67 13.02 12.36
CA LEU A 287 20.63 11.89 11.43
C LEU A 287 19.48 11.99 10.42
N ALA A 288 18.53 12.91 10.59
CA ALA A 288 17.40 13.06 9.68
C ALA A 288 17.83 13.51 8.28
N ALA A 289 17.04 13.14 7.26
CA ALA A 289 17.31 13.50 5.88
C ALA A 289 17.15 15.02 5.69
N LYS A 290 18.23 15.67 5.24
CA LYS A 290 18.26 17.10 4.96
C LYS A 290 17.95 17.33 3.48
N LYS A 291 17.40 18.50 3.17
CA LYS A 291 17.26 18.94 1.77
C LYS A 291 18.67 19.01 1.16
N GLY A 292 18.87 18.40 -0.01
CA GLY A 292 20.10 18.61 -0.76
C GLY A 292 20.26 20.09 -1.08
N GLU A 293 21.46 20.62 -0.85
CA GLU A 293 21.87 21.94 -1.36
C GLU A 293 21.93 21.94 -2.89
#